data_AF-A0A7V0WMV8-F1
#
_entry.id   AF-A0A7V0WMV8-F1
#
_cell.length_a   1.000
_cell.length_b   1.000
_cell.length_c   1.000
_cell.angle_alpha   90.00
_cell.angle_beta   90.00
_cell.angle_gamma   90.00
#
_symmetry.space_group_name_H-M   'P 1'
#
loop_
_entity.id
_entity.type
_entity.pdbx_description
1 polymer ?
#
loop_
_entity_poly.entity_id
_entity_poly.type
_entity_poly.pdbx_seq_one_letter_code
_entity_poly.pdbx_strand_id
1 'polypeptide(L)'
;MRCFITGSDTDVGKTLACAWVMLHSPARYWKPVQAGLEETDEGAIRALTGASDDRIVPTTYSLPDPLSPHEAARRAGVRIDMEDFVLPDEPGPLIVEGAGGLLVPLNEKALVIDLIEKLGLPAILVCRTTLGTINHSLLSLAALRARNVPVAGVILSGPDIPHNRSAIETYGRVRIIGHIPPLDPLTRDALKAVRPEIDLMSL
;
A
#
# COMPACT_ATOMS: atom_id res chain seq x y z
N MET A 1 14.81 1.87 5.08
CA MET A 1 13.66 1.29 4.35
C MET A 1 13.02 2.30 3.40
N ARG A 2 12.98 2.04 2.09
CA ARG A 2 11.99 2.62 1.17
C ARG A 2 11.17 1.45 0.62
N CYS A 3 9.85 1.51 0.65
CA CYS A 3 9.01 0.38 0.25
C CYS A 3 7.74 0.83 -0.47
N PHE A 4 7.19 -0.09 -1.26
CA PHE A 4 5.91 0.08 -1.93
C PHE A 4 4.84 -0.73 -1.19
N ILE A 5 3.82 -0.06 -0.66
CA ILE A 5 2.68 -0.72 -0.02
C ILE A 5 1.57 -0.88 -1.05
N THR A 6 1.24 -2.13 -1.36
CA THR A 6 0.21 -2.51 -2.33
C THR A 6 -0.79 -3.49 -1.71
N GLY A 7 -1.86 -3.82 -2.43
CA GLY A 7 -2.96 -4.63 -1.92
C GLY A 7 -3.17 -5.89 -2.75
N SER A 8 -3.67 -6.94 -2.09
CA SER A 8 -4.19 -8.12 -2.79
C SER A 8 -5.52 -7.86 -3.52
N ASP A 9 -6.16 -6.73 -3.20
CA ASP A 9 -7.43 -6.27 -3.76
C ASP A 9 -7.57 -4.74 -3.50
N THR A 10 -8.64 -4.13 -3.99
CA THR A 10 -9.08 -2.79 -3.57
C THR A 10 -9.69 -2.87 -2.16
N ASP A 11 -9.62 -1.77 -1.40
CA ASP A 11 -10.18 -1.62 -0.04
C ASP A 11 -9.71 -2.64 1.01
N VAL A 12 -8.53 -3.24 0.81
CA VAL A 12 -7.90 -4.14 1.79
C VAL A 12 -7.27 -3.42 2.99
N GLY A 13 -7.35 -2.09 3.04
CA GLY A 13 -6.76 -1.27 4.12
C GLY A 13 -5.31 -0.83 3.87
N LYS A 14 -4.93 -0.54 2.62
CA LYS A 14 -3.58 -0.01 2.28
C LYS A 14 -3.28 1.28 3.03
N THR A 15 -4.18 2.25 2.99
CA THR A 15 -4.05 3.55 3.67
C THR A 15 -3.89 3.39 5.18
N LEU A 16 -4.64 2.47 5.78
CA LEU A 16 -4.51 2.12 7.20
C LEU A 16 -3.14 1.49 7.50
N ALA A 17 -2.66 0.60 6.64
CA ALA A 17 -1.33 0.01 6.76
C ALA A 17 -0.21 1.06 6.59
N CYS A 18 -0.34 1.99 5.64
CA CYS A 18 0.57 3.12 5.48
C CYS A 18 0.61 3.99 6.75
N ALA A 19 -0.55 4.37 7.29
CA ALA A 19 -0.65 5.11 8.54
C ALA A 19 0.02 4.36 9.70
N TRP A 20 -0.20 3.05 9.80
CA TRP A 20 0.41 2.20 10.79
C TRP A 20 1.94 2.18 10.67
N VAL A 21 2.50 1.96 9.48
CA VAL A 21 3.96 2.03 9.27
C VAL A 21 4.50 3.42 9.63
N MET A 22 3.80 4.51 9.30
CA MET A 22 4.21 5.88 9.66
C MET A 22 4.16 6.18 11.16
N LEU A 23 3.28 5.51 11.93
CA LEU A 23 3.22 5.65 13.39
C LEU A 23 4.38 4.91 14.09
N HIS A 24 4.99 3.95 13.39
CA HIS A 24 6.08 3.10 13.88
C HIS A 24 7.43 3.36 13.20
N SER A 25 7.50 4.37 12.32
CA SER A 25 8.73 4.76 11.62
C SER A 25 8.73 6.25 11.27
N PRO A 26 9.89 6.86 10.99
CA PRO A 26 9.96 8.25 10.54
C PRO A 26 9.63 8.41 9.04
N ALA A 27 9.02 7.41 8.40
CA ALA A 27 8.81 7.42 6.96
C ALA A 27 7.95 8.58 6.48
N ARG A 28 8.31 9.11 5.31
CA ARG A 28 7.45 9.99 4.51
C ARG A 28 6.44 9.13 3.74
N TYR A 29 5.31 9.72 3.38
CA TYR A 29 4.25 9.08 2.62
C TYR A 29 4.10 9.72 1.26
N TRP A 30 4.00 8.89 0.23
CA TRP A 30 3.70 9.30 -1.12
C TRP A 30 2.62 8.40 -1.70
N LYS A 31 1.55 9.01 -2.20
CA LYS A 31 0.58 8.34 -3.07
C LYS A 31 0.72 8.90 -4.47
N PRO A 32 1.41 8.22 -5.40
CA PRO A 32 1.69 8.78 -6.72
C PRO A 32 0.42 9.04 -7.52
N VAL A 33 -0.62 8.23 -7.32
CA VAL A 33 -1.90 8.34 -8.01
C VAL A 33 -3.05 8.31 -7.01
N GLN A 34 -3.77 9.42 -6.89
CA GLN A 34 -5.01 9.55 -6.15
C GLN A 34 -6.19 9.51 -7.13
N ALA A 35 -7.16 8.63 -6.88
CA ALA A 35 -8.43 8.62 -7.59
C ALA A 35 -9.56 8.83 -6.58
N GLY A 36 -10.44 9.80 -6.85
CA GLY A 36 -11.40 10.31 -5.87
C GLY A 36 -10.79 11.41 -4.99
N LEU A 37 -11.47 12.56 -4.90
CA LEU A 37 -10.96 13.76 -4.22
C LEU A 37 -11.79 14.22 -3.00
N GLU A 38 -12.92 13.59 -2.71
CA GLU A 38 -13.74 13.94 -1.54
C GLU A 38 -13.11 13.46 -0.23
N GLU A 39 -12.72 12.18 -0.18
CA GLU A 39 -11.99 11.58 0.93
C GLU A 39 -10.65 11.04 0.41
N THR A 40 -9.61 11.86 0.53
CA THR A 40 -8.27 11.49 0.04
C THR A 40 -7.52 10.64 1.06
N ASP A 41 -6.66 9.77 0.55
CA ASP A 41 -5.80 8.94 1.38
C ASP A 41 -4.80 9.79 2.16
N GLU A 42 -4.30 10.88 1.57
CA GLU A 42 -3.49 11.87 2.30
C GLU A 42 -4.25 12.45 3.50
N GLY A 43 -5.52 12.82 3.32
CA GLY A 43 -6.38 13.29 4.41
C GLY A 43 -6.51 12.26 5.52
N ALA A 44 -6.76 11.00 5.17
CA ALA A 44 -6.81 9.89 6.12
C ALA A 44 -5.48 9.67 6.85
N ILE A 45 -4.35 9.70 6.13
CA ILE A 45 -3.01 9.60 6.71
C ILE A 45 -2.79 10.72 7.74
N ARG A 46 -3.11 11.97 7.40
CA ARG A 46 -2.96 13.11 8.31
C ARG A 46 -3.81 12.94 9.57
N ALA A 47 -5.07 12.54 9.40
CA ALA A 47 -5.97 12.30 10.53
C ALA A 47 -5.48 11.18 11.46
N LEU A 48 -4.99 10.07 10.90
CA LEU A 48 -4.56 8.91 11.68
C LEU A 48 -3.17 9.06 12.29
N THR A 49 -2.28 9.84 11.66
CA THR A 49 -0.86 9.92 12.06
C THR A 49 -0.46 11.24 12.69
N GLY A 50 -1.23 12.31 12.46
CA GLY A 50 -0.83 13.68 12.78
C GLY A 50 0.42 14.14 12.03
N ALA A 51 0.67 13.59 10.83
CA ALA A 51 1.82 13.94 10.01
C ALA A 51 1.76 15.41 9.55
N SER A 52 2.90 16.09 9.68
CA SER A 52 3.18 17.41 9.13
C SER A 52 3.44 17.35 7.62
N ASP A 53 3.37 18.50 6.95
CA ASP A 53 3.50 18.59 5.49
C ASP A 53 4.83 18.07 4.95
N ASP A 54 5.92 18.21 5.70
CA ASP A 54 7.24 17.68 5.31
C ASP A 54 7.28 16.14 5.22
N ARG A 55 6.35 15.46 5.92
CA ARG A 55 6.20 14.01 5.86
C ARG A 55 5.32 13.53 4.70
N ILE A 56 4.70 14.44 3.95
CA ILE A 56 3.84 14.11 2.83
C ILE A 56 4.51 14.56 1.53
N VAL A 57 4.68 13.63 0.62
CA VAL A 57 5.16 13.90 -0.74
C VAL A 57 3.95 14.20 -1.62
N PRO A 58 3.97 15.30 -2.40
CA PRO A 58 2.85 15.64 -3.29
C PRO A 58 2.49 14.51 -4.25
N THR A 59 1.18 14.27 -4.38
CA THR A 59 0.61 13.35 -5.37
C THR A 59 0.96 13.79 -6.79
N THR A 60 1.41 12.86 -7.64
CA THR A 60 1.75 13.15 -9.05
C THR A 60 0.51 13.33 -9.90
N TYR A 61 -0.48 12.45 -9.74
CA TYR A 61 -1.75 12.51 -10.45
C TYR A 61 -2.94 12.46 -9.49
N SER A 62 -3.70 13.55 -9.46
CA SER A 62 -4.96 13.65 -8.71
C SER A 62 -6.14 13.59 -9.68
N LEU A 63 -6.90 12.50 -9.61
CA LEU A 63 -7.99 12.19 -10.53
C LEU A 63 -9.35 12.36 -9.83
N PRO A 64 -10.35 13.03 -10.44
CA PRO A 64 -11.61 13.35 -9.77
C PRO A 64 -12.44 12.12 -9.38
N ASP A 65 -12.54 11.15 -10.28
CA ASP A 65 -13.46 10.03 -10.13
C ASP A 65 -12.85 8.90 -9.28
N PRO A 66 -13.60 8.29 -8.34
CA PRO A 66 -13.16 7.15 -7.53
C PRO A 66 -13.24 5.84 -8.33
N LEU A 67 -12.48 5.77 -9.43
CA LEU A 67 -12.39 4.62 -10.33
C LEU A 67 -10.95 4.11 -10.38
N SER A 68 -10.72 2.99 -11.08
CA SER A 68 -9.36 2.57 -11.38
C SER A 68 -8.59 3.69 -12.08
N PRO A 69 -7.29 3.90 -11.79
CA PRO A 69 -6.50 5.00 -12.32
C PRO A 69 -6.65 5.25 -13.83
N HIS A 70 -6.56 4.20 -14.67
CA HIS A 70 -6.67 4.37 -16.12
C HIS A 70 -8.01 4.99 -16.55
N GLU A 71 -9.12 4.56 -15.94
CA GLU A 71 -10.46 5.00 -16.30
C GLU A 71 -10.73 6.41 -15.76
N ALA A 72 -10.31 6.69 -14.52
CA ALA A 72 -10.41 8.03 -13.95
C ALA A 72 -9.59 9.05 -14.77
N ALA A 73 -8.38 8.67 -15.20
CA ALA A 73 -7.53 9.50 -16.06
C ALA A 73 -8.18 9.72 -17.43
N ARG A 74 -8.69 8.66 -18.07
CA ARG A 74 -9.41 8.75 -19.35
C ARG A 74 -10.60 9.71 -19.29
N ARG A 75 -11.42 9.64 -18.24
CA ARG A 75 -12.58 10.54 -18.06
C ARG A 75 -12.18 11.99 -17.82
N ALA A 76 -11.08 12.21 -17.09
CA ALA A 76 -10.54 13.53 -16.84
C ALA A 76 -9.76 14.11 -18.05
N GLY A 77 -9.58 13.36 -19.13
CA GLY A 77 -8.71 13.76 -20.24
C GLY A 77 -7.23 13.83 -19.87
N VAL A 78 -6.83 13.16 -18.79
CA VAL A 78 -5.46 13.07 -18.28
C VAL A 78 -4.82 11.79 -18.80
N ARG A 79 -3.54 11.87 -19.18
CA ARG A 79 -2.74 10.70 -19.53
C ARG A 79 -1.69 10.48 -18.44
N ILE A 80 -1.72 9.31 -17.81
CA ILE A 80 -0.68 8.90 -16.86
C ILE A 80 0.53 8.40 -17.66
N ASP A 81 1.64 9.11 -17.56
CA ASP A 81 2.94 8.70 -18.08
C ASP A 81 3.76 8.06 -16.95
N MET A 82 4.39 6.92 -17.26
CA MET A 82 5.22 6.22 -16.30
C MET A 82 6.48 7.01 -15.95
N GLU A 83 6.98 7.87 -16.86
CA GLU A 83 8.19 8.67 -16.63
C GLU A 83 8.01 9.77 -15.59
N ASP A 84 6.77 10.16 -15.27
CA ASP A 84 6.49 11.16 -14.24
C ASP A 84 6.64 10.62 -12.82
N PHE A 85 6.72 9.29 -12.67
CA PHE A 85 6.94 8.65 -11.38
C PHE A 85 8.43 8.56 -11.05
N VAL A 86 8.95 9.65 -10.51
CA VAL A 86 10.32 9.75 -10.01
C VAL A 86 10.32 9.66 -8.50
N LEU A 87 11.19 8.81 -7.93
CA LEU A 87 11.36 8.76 -6.48
C LEU A 87 11.84 10.12 -5.96
N PRO A 88 11.30 10.63 -4.85
CA PRO A 88 11.82 11.81 -4.20
C PRO A 88 13.31 11.66 -3.87
N ASP A 89 14.09 12.70 -4.18
CA ASP A 89 15.54 12.73 -3.98
C ASP A 89 15.92 12.79 -2.50
N GLU A 90 15.01 13.23 -1.61
CA GLU A 90 15.37 13.40 -0.21
C GLU A 90 15.68 12.06 0.46
N PRO A 91 16.82 11.94 1.16
CA PRO A 91 17.21 10.71 1.80
C PRO A 91 16.27 10.36 2.95
N GLY A 92 16.23 9.06 3.27
CA GLY A 92 15.46 8.54 4.40
C GLY A 92 14.28 7.65 3.98
N PRO A 93 13.47 7.22 4.97
CA PRO A 93 12.44 6.24 4.70
C PRO A 93 11.25 6.83 3.95
N LEU A 94 10.73 6.06 3.00
CA LEU A 94 9.62 6.44 2.15
C LEU A 94 8.66 5.26 1.99
N ILE A 95 7.38 5.52 2.17
CA ILE A 95 6.28 4.62 1.84
C ILE A 95 5.63 5.14 0.57
N VAL A 96 5.56 4.28 -0.45
CA VAL A 96 4.80 4.56 -1.68
C VAL A 96 3.53 3.73 -1.66
N GLU A 97 2.36 4.37 -1.63
CA GLU A 97 1.08 3.69 -1.65
C GLU A 97 0.58 3.47 -3.08
N GLY A 98 0.29 2.21 -3.43
CA GLY A 98 -0.33 1.86 -4.71
C GLY A 98 -1.84 2.14 -4.76
N ALA A 99 -2.36 2.45 -5.94
CA ALA A 99 -3.79 2.59 -6.18
C ALA A 99 -4.43 1.24 -6.56
N GLY A 100 -5.35 0.72 -5.75
CA GLY A 100 -5.99 -0.58 -6.01
C GLY A 100 -5.08 -1.79 -5.71
N GLY A 101 -5.16 -2.84 -6.52
CA GLY A 101 -4.32 -4.04 -6.44
C GLY A 101 -3.21 -4.07 -7.50
N LEU A 102 -2.34 -5.09 -7.43
CA LEU A 102 -1.13 -5.21 -8.27
C LEU A 102 -1.39 -5.08 -9.79
N LEU A 103 -2.43 -5.74 -10.29
CA LEU A 103 -2.72 -5.79 -11.72
C LEU A 103 -3.75 -4.73 -12.16
N VAL A 104 -4.01 -3.74 -11.31
CA VAL A 104 -4.85 -2.61 -11.70
C VAL A 104 -4.11 -1.76 -12.74
N PRO A 105 -4.74 -1.41 -13.87
CA PRO A 105 -4.12 -0.57 -14.89
C PRO A 105 -3.97 0.89 -14.43
N LEU A 106 -2.77 1.42 -14.63
CA LEU A 106 -2.44 2.85 -14.50
C LEU A 106 -2.77 3.60 -15.79
N ASN A 107 -2.50 2.97 -16.94
CA ASN A 107 -2.81 3.47 -18.27
C ASN A 107 -3.05 2.27 -19.21
N GLU A 108 -3.02 2.50 -20.53
CA GLU A 108 -3.29 1.46 -21.54
C GLU A 108 -2.18 0.41 -21.65
N LYS A 109 -1.02 0.62 -21.03
CA LYS A 109 0.18 -0.22 -21.19
C LYS A 109 0.79 -0.70 -19.87
N ALA A 110 0.54 -0.01 -18.78
CA ALA A 110 1.17 -0.24 -17.50
C ALA A 110 0.14 -0.52 -16.40
N LEU A 111 0.51 -1.44 -15.52
CA LEU A 111 -0.20 -1.81 -14.30
C LEU A 111 0.54 -1.25 -13.08
N VAL A 112 -0.11 -1.28 -11.92
CA VAL A 112 0.52 -0.87 -10.65
C VAL A 112 1.79 -1.65 -10.36
N ILE A 113 1.84 -2.94 -10.67
CA ILE A 113 3.05 -3.76 -10.48
C ILE A 113 4.23 -3.30 -11.37
N ASP A 114 3.97 -2.74 -12.56
CA ASP A 114 5.01 -2.14 -13.42
C ASP A 114 5.62 -0.89 -12.75
N LEU A 115 4.81 -0.15 -11.97
CA LEU A 115 5.31 0.98 -11.18
C LEU A 115 6.22 0.52 -10.04
N ILE A 116 5.90 -0.60 -9.38
CA ILE A 116 6.76 -1.16 -8.32
C ILE A 116 8.13 -1.53 -8.91
N GLU A 117 8.14 -2.19 -10.07
CA GLU A 117 9.37 -2.52 -10.80
C GLU A 117 10.14 -1.27 -11.23
N LYS A 118 9.47 -0.28 -11.83
CA LYS A 118 10.11 0.98 -12.26
C LYS A 118 10.82 1.68 -11.11
N LEU A 119 10.16 1.76 -9.94
CA LEU A 119 10.72 2.41 -8.76
C LEU A 119 11.79 1.55 -8.07
N GLY A 120 11.93 0.27 -8.42
CA GLY A 120 12.91 -0.65 -7.86
C GLY A 120 12.73 -0.88 -6.35
N LEU A 121 11.51 -0.74 -5.83
CA LEU A 121 11.23 -0.83 -4.40
C LEU A 121 10.79 -2.25 -3.99
N PRO A 122 11.17 -2.73 -2.80
CA PRO A 122 10.55 -3.91 -2.22
C PRO A 122 9.08 -3.63 -1.90
N ALA A 123 8.23 -4.64 -2.09
CA ALA A 123 6.80 -4.57 -1.84
C ALA A 123 6.44 -5.07 -0.44
N ILE A 124 5.54 -4.35 0.23
CA ILE A 124 4.74 -4.87 1.34
C ILE A 124 3.32 -5.09 0.81
N LEU A 125 2.83 -6.32 0.92
CA LEU A 125 1.50 -6.69 0.45
C LEU A 125 0.49 -6.62 1.60
N VAL A 126 -0.56 -5.84 1.43
CA VAL A 126 -1.69 -5.77 2.38
C VAL A 126 -2.78 -6.73 1.94
N CYS A 127 -3.19 -7.61 2.86
CA CYS A 127 -4.20 -8.63 2.62
C CYS A 127 -5.34 -8.48 3.64
N ARG A 128 -6.58 -8.43 3.15
CA ARG A 128 -7.76 -8.53 4.03
C ARG A 128 -7.84 -9.92 4.66
N THR A 129 -8.55 -10.10 5.76
CA THR A 129 -8.64 -11.42 6.41
C THR A 129 -9.92 -12.22 6.10
N THR A 130 -10.73 -11.81 5.12
CA THR A 130 -11.99 -12.47 4.77
C THR A 130 -11.83 -13.73 3.92
N LEU A 131 -12.93 -14.48 3.70
CA LEU A 131 -12.94 -15.66 2.83
C LEU A 131 -12.38 -15.33 1.43
N GLY A 132 -11.53 -16.23 0.92
CA GLY A 132 -10.80 -16.05 -0.34
C GLY A 132 -9.44 -15.36 -0.20
N THR A 133 -9.10 -14.84 0.98
CA THR A 133 -7.82 -14.14 1.19
C THR A 133 -6.60 -14.99 0.88
N ILE A 134 -6.60 -16.29 1.21
CA ILE A 134 -5.48 -17.19 0.92
C ILE A 134 -5.20 -17.18 -0.59
N ASN A 135 -6.24 -17.39 -1.42
CA ASN A 135 -6.09 -17.39 -2.87
C ASN A 135 -5.56 -16.03 -3.39
N HIS A 136 -6.19 -14.92 -2.99
CA HIS A 136 -5.79 -13.60 -3.47
C HIS A 136 -4.36 -13.25 -3.05
N SER A 137 -3.99 -13.56 -1.80
CA SER A 137 -2.64 -13.34 -1.29
C SER A 137 -1.61 -14.15 -2.06
N LEU A 138 -1.85 -15.44 -2.27
CA LEU A 138 -0.90 -16.31 -2.99
C LEU A 138 -0.77 -15.92 -4.46
N LEU A 139 -1.87 -15.54 -5.13
CA LEU A 139 -1.83 -15.03 -6.51
C LEU A 139 -1.05 -13.71 -6.59
N SER A 140 -1.27 -12.79 -5.66
CA SER A 140 -0.52 -11.53 -5.58
C SER A 140 0.98 -11.75 -5.34
N LEU A 141 1.32 -12.63 -4.40
CA LEU A 141 2.72 -13.01 -4.13
C LEU A 141 3.38 -13.68 -5.34
N ALA A 142 2.64 -14.54 -6.06
CA ALA A 142 3.12 -15.16 -7.29
C ALA A 142 3.38 -14.12 -8.39
N ALA A 143 2.49 -13.13 -8.55
CA ALA A 143 2.67 -12.04 -9.51
C ALA A 143 3.93 -11.20 -9.19
N LEU A 144 4.13 -10.81 -7.93
CA LEU A 144 5.33 -10.09 -7.47
C LEU A 144 6.62 -10.87 -7.79
N ARG A 145 6.63 -12.17 -7.50
CA ARG A 145 7.78 -13.06 -7.78
C ARG A 145 8.06 -13.24 -9.26
N ALA A 146 7.01 -13.40 -10.07
CA ALA A 146 7.16 -13.53 -11.53
C ALA A 146 7.84 -12.30 -12.15
N ARG A 147 7.75 -11.17 -11.46
CA ARG A 147 8.34 -9.87 -11.81
C ARG A 147 9.64 -9.56 -11.06
N ASN A 148 10.18 -10.53 -10.32
CA ASN A 148 11.36 -10.37 -9.46
C ASN A 148 11.27 -9.22 -8.46
N VAL A 149 10.06 -8.79 -8.09
CA VAL A 149 9.85 -7.75 -7.08
C VAL A 149 10.10 -8.37 -5.71
N PRO A 150 11.06 -7.86 -4.92
CA PRO A 150 11.30 -8.35 -3.56
C PRO A 150 10.08 -8.12 -2.69
N VAL A 151 9.68 -9.11 -1.88
CA VAL A 151 8.57 -8.97 -0.94
C VAL A 151 9.15 -8.83 0.46
N ALA A 152 9.07 -7.62 1.04
CA ALA A 152 9.54 -7.33 2.39
C ALA A 152 8.65 -7.99 3.46
N GLY A 153 7.36 -8.18 3.16
CA GLY A 153 6.44 -8.85 4.06
C GLY A 153 4.98 -8.69 3.66
N VAL A 154 4.11 -9.26 4.48
CA VAL A 154 2.66 -9.12 4.36
C VAL A 154 2.10 -8.46 5.63
N ILE A 155 1.16 -7.54 5.45
CA ILE A 155 0.34 -7.00 6.54
C ILE A 155 -1.07 -7.55 6.39
N LEU A 156 -1.58 -8.18 7.45
CA LEU A 156 -2.98 -8.60 7.51
C LEU A 156 -3.83 -7.46 8.05
N SER A 157 -4.98 -7.21 7.43
CA SER A 157 -5.92 -6.15 7.82
C SER A 157 -7.32 -6.74 7.99
N GLY A 158 -7.89 -6.65 9.20
CA GLY A 158 -9.20 -7.20 9.55
C GLY A 158 -9.15 -8.22 10.69
N PRO A 159 -10.26 -8.94 10.96
CA PRO A 159 -10.37 -9.89 12.08
C PRO A 159 -9.25 -10.94 12.09
N ASP A 160 -8.82 -11.37 13.29
CA ASP A 160 -7.84 -12.45 13.39
C ASP A 160 -8.43 -13.78 12.93
N ILE A 161 -7.81 -14.38 11.91
CA ILE A 161 -8.13 -15.71 11.43
C ILE A 161 -6.81 -16.49 11.34
N PRO A 162 -6.38 -17.19 12.41
CA PRO A 162 -5.05 -17.81 12.49
C PRO A 162 -4.73 -18.79 11.36
N HIS A 163 -5.75 -19.47 10.82
CA HIS A 163 -5.59 -20.38 9.68
C HIS A 163 -5.19 -19.64 8.40
N ASN A 164 -5.72 -18.43 8.16
CA ASN A 164 -5.34 -17.61 7.00
C ASN A 164 -3.88 -17.18 7.09
N ARG A 165 -3.45 -16.69 8.27
CA ARG A 165 -2.04 -16.34 8.53
C ARG A 165 -1.13 -17.54 8.22
N SER A 166 -1.40 -18.68 8.84
CA SER A 166 -0.53 -19.86 8.74
C SER A 166 -0.40 -20.34 7.29
N ALA A 167 -1.50 -20.32 6.53
CA ALA A 167 -1.50 -20.68 5.12
C ALA A 167 -0.71 -19.67 4.27
N ILE A 168 -0.87 -18.37 4.49
CA ILE A 168 -0.15 -17.32 3.75
C ILE A 168 1.35 -17.40 4.05
N GLU A 169 1.77 -17.61 5.30
CA GLU A 169 3.20 -17.76 5.64
C GLU A 169 3.81 -18.98 4.97
N THR A 170 3.13 -20.13 5.09
CA THR A 170 3.64 -21.43 4.65
C THR A 170 3.66 -21.53 3.12
N TYR A 171 2.50 -21.38 2.48
CA TYR A 171 2.38 -21.53 1.02
C TYR A 171 2.89 -20.29 0.29
N GLY A 172 2.72 -19.12 0.90
CA GLY A 172 3.20 -17.88 0.37
C GLY A 172 4.68 -17.66 0.60
N ARG A 173 5.38 -18.48 1.40
CA ARG A 173 6.83 -18.38 1.70
C ARG A 173 7.24 -16.94 2.01
N VAL A 174 6.50 -16.32 2.90
CA VAL A 174 6.63 -14.90 3.25
C VAL A 174 6.39 -14.74 4.74
N ARG A 175 6.92 -13.67 5.31
CA ARG A 175 6.68 -13.31 6.70
C ARG A 175 5.46 -12.39 6.80
N ILE A 176 4.56 -12.66 7.75
CA ILE A 176 3.63 -11.62 8.20
C ILE A 176 4.41 -10.69 9.13
N ILE A 177 4.41 -9.39 8.82
CA ILE A 177 5.18 -8.37 9.55
C ILE A 177 4.30 -7.52 10.48
N GLY A 178 2.98 -7.64 10.31
CA GLY A 178 2.00 -7.02 11.18
C GLY A 178 0.59 -7.51 10.88
N HIS A 179 -0.28 -7.36 11.88
CA HIS A 179 -1.70 -7.61 11.77
C HIS A 179 -2.46 -6.46 12.42
N ILE A 180 -3.25 -5.75 11.62
CA ILE A 180 -4.08 -4.64 12.06
C ILE A 180 -5.52 -5.18 12.22
N PRO A 181 -6.00 -5.39 13.47
CA PRO A 181 -7.37 -5.84 13.71
C PRO A 181 -8.37 -4.72 13.37
N PRO A 182 -9.69 -5.02 13.30
CA PRO A 182 -10.70 -3.97 13.25
C PRO A 182 -10.59 -3.10 14.50
N LEU A 183 -10.57 -1.78 14.31
CA LEU A 183 -10.48 -0.80 15.39
C LEU A 183 -11.77 0.01 15.42
N ASP A 184 -12.48 -0.05 16.54
CA ASP A 184 -13.72 0.71 16.77
C ASP A 184 -13.71 1.33 18.19
N PRO A 185 -13.52 2.65 18.33
CA PRO A 185 -13.31 3.61 17.25
C PRO A 185 -11.90 3.52 16.62
N LEU A 186 -11.80 3.78 15.32
CA LEU A 186 -10.52 3.96 14.65
C LEU A 186 -9.90 5.31 15.05
N THR A 187 -8.90 5.26 15.94
CA THR A 187 -8.18 6.45 16.41
C THR A 187 -6.67 6.28 16.22
N ARG A 188 -5.94 7.40 16.23
CA ARG A 188 -4.46 7.41 16.20
C ARG A 188 -3.87 6.54 17.31
N ASP A 189 -4.37 6.66 18.52
CA ASP A 189 -3.84 5.93 19.67
C ASP A 189 -4.15 4.43 19.59
N ALA A 190 -5.36 4.06 19.15
CA ALA A 190 -5.72 2.67 18.90
C ALA A 190 -4.84 2.04 17.81
N LEU A 191 -4.62 2.75 16.70
CA LEU A 191 -3.77 2.27 15.62
C LEU A 191 -2.31 2.16 16.06
N LYS A 192 -1.80 3.17 16.78
CA LYS A 192 -0.44 3.15 17.33
C LYS A 192 -0.26 2.02 18.33
N ALA A 193 -1.29 1.64 19.10
CA ALA A 193 -1.19 0.56 20.07
C ALA A 193 -0.94 -0.82 19.45
N VAL A 194 -1.30 -1.02 18.18
CA VAL A 194 -1.00 -2.24 17.41
C VAL A 194 0.51 -2.27 17.12
N ARG A 195 1.29 -3.05 17.86
CA ARG A 195 2.76 -3.08 17.68
C ARG A 195 3.17 -3.93 16.48
N PRO A 196 4.21 -3.53 15.72
CA PRO A 196 4.81 -4.38 14.70
C PRO A 196 5.45 -5.62 15.31
N GLU A 197 5.42 -6.72 14.57
CA GLU A 197 6.08 -7.99 14.94
C GLU A 197 7.59 -7.96 14.68
N ILE A 198 8.08 -6.90 14.02
CA ILE A 198 9.47 -6.70 13.64
C ILE A 198 9.89 -5.24 13.79
N ASP A 199 11.20 -4.98 13.76
CA ASP A 199 11.68 -3.64 13.48
C ASP A 199 11.44 -3.30 12.00
N LEU A 200 10.46 -2.43 11.73
CA LEU A 200 10.14 -1.98 10.36
C LEU A 200 11.31 -1.25 9.70
N MET A 201 12.27 -0.72 10.46
CA MET A 201 13.45 -0.07 9.89
C MET A 201 14.49 -1.05 9.35
N SER A 202 14.38 -2.33 9.72
CA SER A 202 15.25 -3.42 9.23
C SER A 202 14.82 -3.98 7.87
N LEU A 203 13.68 -3.53 7.34
CA LEU A 203 13.14 -3.90 6.02
C LEU A 203 13.79 -3.14 4.86
#